data_AF-A0A538B705-F1
#
_entry.id   AF-A0A538B705-F1
#
_cell.length_a   1.000
_cell.length_b   1.000
_cell.length_c   1.000
_cell.angle_alpha   90.00
_cell.angle_beta   90.00
_cell.angle_gamma   90.00
#
_symmetry.space_group_name_H-M   'P 1'
#
loop_
_entity.id
_entity.type
_entity.pdbx_description
1 polymer ?
#
loop_
_entity_poly.entity_id
_entity_poly.type
_entity_poly.pdbx_seq_one_letter_code
_entity_poly.pdbx_strand_id
1 'polypeptide(L)'
;MGTPSSMVSMSRLLCLLVRSPSARSRAGEGTVRPMASPDRVAAVLEPFVRRPERAAVVTDFDGTLAPIVTDPAAARPLAVVPDLLRRLAARFARVAVVSGRPAAFLLDHLGAGGVSLHGIYGLEA
;
A
#
# COMPACT_ATOMS: atom_id res chain seq x y z
N MET A 1 35.67 18.90 -16.90
CA MET A 1 34.60 19.63 -16.19
C MET A 1 33.30 19.29 -16.90
N GLY A 2 32.34 18.53 -16.41
CA GLY A 2 32.08 18.01 -15.07
C GLY A 2 30.59 18.18 -14.79
N THR A 3 29.77 17.18 -15.12
CA THR A 3 28.52 16.84 -14.42
C THR A 3 28.20 15.36 -14.73
N PRO A 4 28.07 14.48 -13.71
CA PRO A 4 27.58 13.14 -13.92
C PRO A 4 26.04 13.17 -14.01
N SER A 5 25.47 12.66 -15.10
CA SER A 5 24.05 12.32 -15.14
C SER A 5 23.83 11.17 -14.16
N SER A 6 23.32 11.52 -12.98
CA SER A 6 22.96 10.59 -11.93
C SER A 6 21.88 9.65 -12.45
N MET A 7 22.24 8.37 -12.53
CA MET A 7 21.33 7.24 -12.47
C MET A 7 20.25 7.51 -11.42
N VAL A 8 19.00 7.63 -11.84
CA VAL A 8 17.87 7.48 -10.92
C VAL A 8 17.93 6.04 -10.43
N SER A 9 18.47 5.87 -9.23
CA SER A 9 18.55 4.61 -8.51
C SER A 9 17.13 4.10 -8.24
N MET A 10 16.63 3.25 -9.14
CA MET A 10 15.43 2.43 -8.95
C MET A 10 15.73 1.35 -7.90
N SER A 11 15.90 1.74 -6.64
CA SER A 11 16.18 0.78 -5.59
C SER A 11 15.56 1.21 -4.28
N ARG A 12 14.37 0.66 -4.05
CA ARG A 12 13.80 0.11 -2.79
C ARG A 12 12.29 0.34 -2.75
N LEU A 13 11.56 -0.45 -3.54
CA LEU A 13 10.16 -0.74 -3.26
C LEU A 13 10.16 -1.87 -2.21
N LEU A 14 10.17 -1.53 -0.93
CA LEU A 14 9.91 -2.51 0.12
C LEU A 14 8.40 -2.74 0.16
N CYS A 15 7.94 -3.70 -0.63
CA CYS A 15 6.61 -4.27 -0.47
C CYS A 15 6.58 -4.97 0.89
N LEU A 16 5.78 -4.47 1.84
CA LEU A 16 5.61 -5.12 3.14
C LEU A 16 4.75 -6.38 2.95
N LEU A 17 5.35 -7.44 2.39
CA LEU A 17 4.80 -8.78 2.53
C LEU A 17 5.21 -9.27 3.93
N VAL A 18 4.30 -9.18 4.89
CA VAL A 18 4.49 -9.78 6.22
C VAL A 18 4.56 -11.30 6.05
N ARG A 19 5.76 -11.85 5.82
CA ARG A 19 5.98 -13.31 5.92
C ARG A 19 6.18 -13.66 7.40
N SER A 20 5.15 -14.25 7.98
CA SER A 20 5.24 -14.97 9.25
C SER A 20 6.28 -16.11 9.12
N PRO A 21 7.16 -16.36 10.11
CA PRO A 21 7.98 -17.56 10.11
C PRO A 21 7.05 -18.75 10.34
N SER A 22 6.64 -19.42 9.28
CA SER A 22 5.86 -20.65 9.37
C SER A 22 6.80 -21.81 9.67
N ALA A 23 6.85 -22.23 10.93
CA ALA A 23 7.21 -23.60 11.25
C ALA A 23 6.28 -24.51 10.42
N ARG A 24 6.88 -25.43 9.66
CA ARG A 24 6.14 -26.39 8.82
C ARG A 24 5.18 -27.19 9.71
N SER A 25 3.88 -26.93 9.58
CA SER A 25 2.84 -27.81 10.12
C SER A 25 2.24 -28.59 8.96
N ARG A 26 2.29 -29.92 9.08
CA ARG A 26 1.60 -30.84 8.17
C ARG A 26 0.09 -30.56 8.19
N ALA A 27 -0.55 -30.86 7.06
CA ALA A 27 -1.94 -30.60 6.74
C ALA A 27 -2.95 -31.17 7.76
N GLY A 28 -4.07 -30.47 7.89
CA GLY A 28 -5.28 -30.93 8.58
C GLY A 28 -5.82 -29.89 9.55
N GLU A 29 -7.07 -29.47 9.33
CA GLU A 29 -7.91 -28.65 10.24
C GLU A 29 -7.70 -27.13 10.20
N GLY A 30 -8.76 -26.43 9.74
CA GLY A 30 -8.80 -24.98 9.55
C GLY A 30 -8.75 -24.22 10.87
N THR A 31 -7.57 -24.13 11.46
CA THR A 31 -7.31 -23.24 12.58
C THR A 31 -7.30 -21.81 12.05
N VAL A 32 -8.36 -21.05 12.32
CA VAL A 32 -8.34 -19.59 12.13
C VAL A 32 -7.15 -19.05 12.91
N ARG A 33 -6.16 -18.49 12.19
CA ARG A 33 -5.00 -17.88 12.84
C ARG A 33 -5.50 -16.73 13.72
N PRO A 34 -5.10 -16.67 15.01
CA PRO A 34 -5.46 -15.55 15.84
C PRO A 34 -4.93 -14.27 15.20
N MET A 35 -5.81 -13.28 15.07
CA MET A 35 -5.46 -11.97 14.58
C MET A 35 -4.34 -11.40 15.46
N ALA A 36 -3.34 -10.75 14.85
CA ALA A 36 -2.23 -10.20 15.61
C ALA A 36 -2.76 -9.21 16.65
N SER A 37 -2.24 -9.27 17.89
CA SER A 37 -2.59 -8.29 18.91
C SER A 37 -2.21 -6.88 18.45
N PRO A 38 -2.95 -5.84 18.88
CA PRO A 38 -2.60 -4.45 18.58
C PRO A 38 -1.14 -4.12 18.92
N ASP A 39 -0.64 -4.62 20.04
CA ASP A 39 0.76 -4.43 20.47
C ASP A 39 1.76 -5.06 19.50
N ARG A 40 1.44 -6.25 18.96
CA ARG A 40 2.29 -6.92 17.97
C ARG A 40 2.32 -6.15 16.66
N VAL A 41 1.18 -5.62 16.23
CA VAL A 41 1.11 -4.77 15.02
C VAL A 41 1.91 -3.48 15.25
N ALA A 42 1.74 -2.83 16.39
CA ALA A 42 2.48 -1.63 16.75
C ALA A 42 4.00 -1.87 16.76
N ALA A 43 4.45 -2.98 17.35
CA ALA A 43 5.87 -3.34 17.39
C ALA A 43 6.46 -3.58 15.99
N VAL A 44 5.71 -4.21 15.07
CA VAL A 44 6.15 -4.43 13.68
C VAL A 44 6.19 -3.13 12.89
N LEU A 45 5.26 -2.21 13.14
CA LEU A 45 5.17 -0.94 12.43
C LEU A 45 6.12 0.14 12.98
N GLU A 46 6.60 -0.02 14.22
CA GLU A 46 7.42 0.97 14.94
C GLU A 46 8.58 1.53 14.10
N PRO A 47 9.40 0.71 13.41
CA PRO A 47 10.55 1.23 12.66
C PRO A 47 10.15 2.16 11.51
N PHE A 48 8.99 1.90 10.88
CA PHE A 48 8.46 2.70 9.78
C PHE A 48 7.82 4.00 10.29
N VAL A 49 7.18 3.95 11.46
CA VAL A 49 6.59 5.13 12.10
C VAL A 49 7.66 6.07 12.64
N ARG A 50 8.80 5.54 13.11
CA ARG A 50 9.96 6.30 13.61
C ARG A 50 10.75 7.02 12.52
N ARG A 51 10.83 6.44 11.31
CA ARG A 51 11.58 7.01 10.17
C ARG A 51 10.72 7.02 8.91
N PRO A 52 9.60 7.77 8.91
CA PRO A 52 8.66 7.75 7.80
C PRO A 52 9.27 8.29 6.49
N GLU A 53 10.26 9.17 6.59
CA GLU A 53 11.07 9.69 5.48
C GLU A 53 11.94 8.63 4.79
N ARG A 54 12.02 7.41 5.35
CA ARG A 54 12.68 6.24 4.76
C ARG A 54 11.73 5.07 4.52
N ALA A 55 10.43 5.27 4.73
CA ALA A 55 9.41 4.25 4.63
C ALA A 55 8.39 4.59 3.54
N ALA A 56 7.76 3.54 3.01
CA ALA A 56 6.69 3.65 2.04
C ALA A 56 5.41 3.02 2.60
N VAL A 57 4.26 3.60 2.23
CA VAL A 57 2.94 2.98 2.44
C VAL A 57 2.40 2.59 1.07
N VAL A 58 2.12 1.30 0.89
CA VAL A 58 1.58 0.78 -0.37
C VAL A 58 0.31 0.00 -0.04
N THR A 59 -0.77 0.30 -0.75
CA THR A 59 -2.11 -0.26 -0.48
C THR A 59 -2.79 -0.71 -1.76
N ASP A 60 -3.67 -1.70 -1.65
CA ASP A 60 -4.66 -2.02 -2.68
C ASP A 60 -5.86 -1.04 -2.59
N PHE A 61 -6.75 -1.09 -3.57
CA PHE A 61 -8.00 -0.33 -3.62
C PHE A 61 -9.22 -1.18 -3.20
N ASP A 62 -9.60 -2.19 -3.98
CA ASP A 62 -10.82 -2.98 -3.75
C ASP A 62 -10.68 -3.86 -2.50
N GLY A 63 -11.63 -3.76 -1.58
CA GLY A 63 -11.58 -4.42 -0.28
C GLY A 63 -10.60 -3.83 0.74
N THR A 64 -9.83 -2.80 0.37
CA THR A 64 -8.88 -2.13 1.28
C THR A 64 -9.26 -0.68 1.52
N LEU A 65 -9.28 0.14 0.45
CA LEU A 65 -9.68 1.55 0.51
C LEU A 65 -11.15 1.73 0.14
N ALA A 66 -11.70 0.82 -0.64
CA ALA A 66 -13.11 0.75 -1.02
C ALA A 66 -13.67 -0.61 -0.57
N PRO A 67 -14.94 -0.71 -0.14
CA PRO A 67 -15.56 -2.01 0.16
C PRO A 67 -15.66 -2.88 -1.10
N ILE A 68 -15.59 -4.20 -0.93
CA ILE A 68 -15.93 -5.15 -2.01
C ILE A 68 -17.43 -5.08 -2.23
N VAL A 69 -17.83 -4.79 -3.47
CA VAL A 69 -19.23 -4.66 -3.90
C VAL A 69 -19.52 -5.58 -5.07
N THR A 70 -20.79 -5.90 -5.30
CA THR A 70 -21.22 -6.80 -6.38
C THR A 70 -20.97 -6.20 -7.76
N ASP A 71 -21.27 -4.91 -7.95
CA ASP A 71 -20.95 -4.18 -9.18
C ASP A 71 -19.61 -3.45 -9.01
N PRO A 72 -18.54 -3.87 -9.70
CA PRO A 72 -17.25 -3.22 -9.60
C PRO A 72 -17.27 -1.73 -9.98
N ALA A 73 -18.18 -1.27 -10.85
CA ALA A 73 -18.26 0.13 -11.24
C ALA A 73 -18.82 1.03 -10.12
N ALA A 74 -19.53 0.44 -9.15
CA ALA A 74 -20.07 1.12 -7.98
C ALA A 74 -19.07 1.25 -6.82
N ALA A 75 -17.88 0.65 -6.93
CA ALA A 75 -16.86 0.74 -5.88
C ALA A 75 -16.45 2.20 -5.67
N ARG A 76 -16.56 2.70 -4.43
CA ARG A 76 -16.14 4.04 -4.03
C ARG A 76 -15.21 3.96 -2.82
N PRO A 77 -14.15 4.78 -2.77
CA PRO A 77 -13.31 4.83 -1.59
C PRO A 77 -14.14 5.26 -0.38
N LEU A 78 -13.79 4.77 0.80
CA LEU A 78 -14.36 5.29 2.04
C LEU A 78 -14.11 6.80 2.13
N ALA A 79 -15.08 7.55 2.65
CA ALA A 79 -15.04 9.02 2.65
C ALA A 79 -13.75 9.63 3.24
N VAL A 80 -13.12 8.93 4.19
CA VAL A 80 -11.88 9.37 4.86
C VAL A 80 -10.60 9.15 4.04
N VAL A 81 -10.65 8.32 2.99
CA VAL A 81 -9.47 7.82 2.28
C VAL A 81 -8.70 8.93 1.55
N PRO A 82 -9.32 9.82 0.75
CA PRO A 82 -8.56 10.84 0.03
C PRO A 82 -7.72 11.71 0.96
N ASP A 83 -8.32 12.16 2.07
CA ASP A 83 -7.64 12.95 3.08
C ASP A 83 -6.58 12.16 3.87
N LEU A 84 -6.83 10.88 4.16
CA LEU A 84 -5.86 10.01 4.79
C LEU A 84 -4.61 9.84 3.92
N LEU A 85 -4.81 9.51 2.64
CA LEU A 85 -3.71 9.31 1.69
C LEU A 85 -2.88 10.59 1.53
N ARG A 86 -3.53 11.76 1.45
CA ARG A 86 -2.83 13.06 1.42
C ARG A 86 -1.99 13.29 2.67
N ARG A 87 -2.50 13.00 3.87
CA ARG A 87 -1.72 13.12 5.12
C ARG A 87 -0.56 12.12 5.18
N LEU A 88 -0.75 10.91 4.67
CA LEU A 88 0.31 9.91 4.58
C LEU A 88 1.39 10.37 3.59
N ALA A 89 1.00 10.89 2.43
CA ALA A 89 1.92 11.39 1.41
C ALA A 89 2.76 12.58 1.90
N ALA A 90 2.21 13.41 2.80
CA ALA A 90 2.95 14.49 3.44
C ALA A 90 3.98 14.00 4.49
N ARG A 91 3.89 12.75 4.95
CA ARG A 91 4.71 12.22 6.06
C ARG A 91 5.72 11.16 5.60
N PHE A 92 5.31 10.26 4.71
CA PHE A 92 6.12 9.13 4.28
C PHE A 92 6.89 9.44 3.00
N ALA A 93 8.03 8.78 2.82
CA ALA A 93 8.86 8.96 1.62
C ALA A 93 8.11 8.65 0.32
N ARG A 94 7.18 7.68 0.38
CA ARG A 94 6.33 7.29 -0.73
C ARG A 94 4.98 6.79 -0.21
N VAL A 95 3.91 7.19 -0.88
CA VAL A 95 2.60 6.55 -0.75
C VAL A 95 2.14 6.12 -2.13
N ALA A 96 1.68 4.88 -2.25
CA ALA A 96 1.22 4.32 -3.52
C ALA A 96 -0.05 3.48 -3.35
N VAL A 97 -0.93 3.56 -4.34
CA VAL A 97 -2.06 2.64 -4.51
C VAL A 97 -1.75 1.75 -5.71
N VAL A 98 -1.77 0.44 -5.53
CA VAL A 98 -1.57 -0.54 -6.60
C VAL A 98 -2.82 -1.37 -6.72
N SER A 99 -3.46 -1.37 -7.89
CA SER A 99 -4.75 -2.02 -8.09
C SER A 99 -4.85 -2.71 -9.45
N GLY A 100 -5.77 -3.67 -9.57
CA GLY A 100 -6.21 -4.20 -10.87
C GLY A 100 -7.05 -3.21 -11.68
N ARG A 101 -7.55 -2.12 -11.06
CA ARG A 101 -8.27 -1.05 -11.77
C ARG A 101 -7.36 -0.26 -12.70
N PRO A 102 -7.87 0.34 -13.78
CA PRO A 102 -7.10 1.28 -14.61
C PRO A 102 -6.57 2.47 -13.80
N ALA A 103 -5.41 3.02 -14.16
CA ALA A 103 -4.84 4.15 -13.43
C ALA A 103 -5.76 5.39 -13.46
N ALA A 104 -6.42 5.63 -14.61
CA ALA A 104 -7.42 6.70 -14.75
C ALA A 104 -8.59 6.55 -13.77
N PHE A 105 -9.09 5.33 -13.56
CA PHE A 105 -10.14 5.07 -12.57
C PHE A 105 -9.67 5.45 -11.17
N LEU A 106 -8.45 5.08 -10.79
CA LEU A 106 -7.89 5.45 -9.49
C LEU A 106 -7.76 6.97 -9.34
N LEU A 107 -7.32 7.66 -10.39
CA LEU A 107 -7.17 9.12 -10.40
C LEU A 107 -8.52 9.82 -10.20
N ASP A 108 -9.56 9.38 -10.91
CA ASP A 108 -10.91 9.94 -10.80
C ASP A 108 -11.50 9.79 -9.38
N HIS A 109 -11.14 8.72 -8.68
CA HIS A 109 -11.71 8.39 -7.36
C HIS A 109 -10.87 8.89 -6.19
N LEU A 110 -9.55 8.99 -6.34
CA LEU A 110 -8.61 9.32 -5.24
C LEU A 110 -7.93 10.68 -5.41
N GLY A 111 -7.85 11.20 -6.64
CA GLY A 111 -7.10 12.41 -6.98
C GLY A 111 -5.57 12.23 -6.99
N ALA A 112 -4.85 13.25 -7.46
CA ALA A 112 -3.40 13.21 -7.70
C ALA A 112 -2.54 13.66 -6.49
N GLY A 113 -3.07 13.61 -5.26
CA GLY A 113 -2.54 14.32 -4.08
C GLY A 113 -1.23 13.79 -3.47
N GLY A 114 -0.15 13.70 -4.25
CA GLY A 114 1.17 13.20 -3.81
C GLY A 114 1.24 11.68 -3.69
N VAL A 115 0.22 10.97 -4.17
CA VAL A 115 0.11 9.52 -4.14
C VAL A 115 0.37 8.97 -5.53
N SER A 116 1.24 7.98 -5.64
CA SER A 116 1.46 7.28 -6.91
C SER A 116 0.35 6.25 -7.12
N LEU A 117 -0.35 6.35 -8.26
CA LEU A 117 -1.46 5.46 -8.58
C LEU A 117 -0.98 4.49 -9.65
N HIS A 118 -1.10 3.20 -9.39
CA HIS A 118 -0.61 2.16 -10.27
C HIS A 118 -1.76 1.24 -10.65
N GLY A 119 -2.15 1.29 -11.92
CA GLY A 119 -3.28 0.54 -12.46
C GLY A 119 -2.86 -0.74 -13.16
N ILE A 120 -3.86 -1.58 -13.49
CA ILE A 120 -3.68 -2.87 -14.20
C ILE A 120 -2.55 -3.69 -13.58
N TYR A 121 -2.64 -3.92 -12.27
CA TYR A 121 -1.66 -4.67 -11.49
C TYR A 121 -0.24 -4.10 -11.51
N GLY A 122 -0.12 -2.78 -11.76
CA GLY A 122 1.15 -2.06 -11.82
C GLY A 122 1.71 -1.88 -13.23
N LEU A 123 0.97 -2.21 -14.28
CA LEU A 123 1.37 -1.97 -15.66
C LEU A 123 1.19 -0.51 -16.11
N GLU A 124 0.30 0.23 -15.44
CA GLU A 124 0.00 1.64 -15.72
C GLU A 124 0.34 2.52 -14.50
N ALA A 125 0.67 3.80 -14.74
CA ALA A 125 0.94 4.80 -13.70
C ALA A 125 0.48 6.20 -14.12
#